data_AF-A0A933QXM9-F1
#
_entry.id   AF-A0A933QXM9-F1
#
_cell.length_a   1.000
_cell.length_b   1.000
_cell.length_c   1.000
_cell.angle_alpha   90.00
_cell.angle_beta   90.00
_cell.angle_gamma   90.00
#
_symmetry.space_group_name_H-M   'P 1'
#
loop_
_entity.id
_entity.type
_entity.pdbx_description
1 polymer ?
#
loop_
_entity_poly.entity_id
_entity_poly.type
_entity_poly.pdbx_seq_one_letter_code
_entity_poly.pdbx_strand_id
1 'polypeptide(L)'
;MAIADATVKFEGADNKFSETVLITLTGIAREFILQKRHAALRIVISGSAASETMYLRRTADVKIYLVNQGLPPSRIQILERGKVPEGKNVQPEAADNNVLHVHLLR
;
A
#
# COMPACT_ATOMS: atom_id res chain seq x y z
N MET A 1 8.70 -0.54 -13.35
CA MET A 1 8.84 0.92 -13.10
C MET A 1 7.68 1.37 -12.22
N ALA A 2 7.89 2.24 -11.22
CA ALA A 2 6.79 2.74 -10.39
C ALA A 2 6.10 3.94 -11.05
N ILE A 3 4.77 3.87 -11.12
CA ILE A 3 3.91 4.89 -11.72
C ILE A 3 3.45 5.89 -10.67
N ALA A 4 3.11 5.39 -9.48
CA ALA A 4 2.71 6.19 -8.33
C ALA A 4 3.12 5.47 -7.03
N ASP A 5 3.33 6.25 -5.98
CA ASP A 5 3.51 5.74 -4.63
C ASP A 5 2.74 6.57 -3.61
N ALA A 6 2.37 5.91 -2.53
CA ALA A 6 1.73 6.52 -1.38
C ALA A 6 2.35 5.94 -0.12
N THR A 7 2.67 6.83 0.81
CA THR A 7 3.07 6.46 2.15
C THR A 7 1.86 6.61 3.08
N VAL A 8 1.48 5.52 3.71
CA VAL A 8 0.38 5.42 4.65
C VAL A 8 0.97 5.36 6.06
N LYS A 9 0.87 6.47 6.78
CA LYS A 9 1.26 6.55 8.18
C LYS A 9 0.04 6.34 9.07
N PHE A 10 0.15 5.45 10.06
CA PHE A 10 -0.89 5.23 11.05
C PHE A 10 -0.53 5.97 12.34
N GLU A 11 -1.49 6.72 12.88
CA GLU A 11 -1.34 7.41 14.15
C GLU A 11 -1.73 6.46 15.29
N GLY A 12 -0.75 6.06 16.10
CA GLY A 12 -0.97 5.22 17.28
C GLY A 12 -1.40 3.77 16.97
N ALA A 13 -2.16 3.18 17.90
CA ALA A 13 -2.69 1.82 17.79
C ALA A 13 -4.01 1.74 17.00
N ASP A 14 -4.64 2.89 16.76
CA ASP A 14 -5.88 2.95 16.01
C ASP A 14 -5.63 2.73 14.52
N ASN A 15 -6.38 1.80 13.92
CA ASN A 15 -6.26 1.48 12.49
C ASN A 15 -7.06 2.45 11.61
N LYS A 16 -7.23 3.69 12.07
CA LYS A 16 -7.94 4.72 11.32
C LYS A 16 -6.99 5.36 10.31
N PHE A 17 -7.43 5.44 9.07
CA PHE A 17 -6.75 6.24 8.06
C PHE A 17 -7.05 7.72 8.32
N SER A 18 -6.01 8.55 8.30
CA SER A 18 -6.20 10.00 8.22
C SER A 18 -6.81 10.38 6.88
N GLU A 19 -7.44 11.54 6.81
CA GLU A 19 -8.04 12.06 5.57
C GLU A 19 -6.99 12.18 4.45
N THR A 20 -5.78 12.64 4.77
CA THR A 20 -4.65 12.71 3.83
C THR A 20 -4.29 11.35 3.23
N VAL A 21 -4.29 10.30 4.06
CA VAL A 21 -4.05 8.93 3.60
C VAL A 21 -5.15 8.48 2.64
N LEU A 22 -6.42 8.73 2.98
CA LEU A 22 -7.55 8.38 2.12
C LEU A 22 -7.49 9.09 0.77
N ILE A 23 -7.13 10.38 0.76
CA ILE A 23 -6.93 11.15 -0.47
C ILE A 23 -5.84 10.51 -1.34
N THR A 24 -4.72 10.12 -0.73
CA THR A 24 -3.58 9.56 -1.47
C THR A 24 -3.89 8.17 -2.01
N LEU A 25 -4.53 7.31 -1.21
CA LEU A 25 -4.99 5.99 -1.64
C LEU A 25 -6.05 6.09 -2.76
N THR A 26 -6.97 7.05 -2.67
CA THR A 26 -7.93 7.34 -3.74
C THR A 26 -7.22 7.77 -5.02
N GLY A 27 -6.17 8.59 -4.90
CA GLY A 27 -5.33 9.01 -6.02
C GLY A 27 -4.70 7.81 -6.74
N ILE A 28 -4.06 6.89 -6.00
CA ILE A 28 -3.52 5.65 -6.55
C ILE A 28 -4.60 4.80 -7.23
N ALA A 29 -5.76 4.68 -6.58
CA ALA A 29 -6.84 3.87 -7.12
C ALA A 29 -7.36 4.41 -8.47
N ARG A 30 -7.51 5.74 -8.56
CA ARG A 30 -7.87 6.42 -9.81
C ARG A 30 -6.81 6.21 -10.90
N GLU A 31 -5.54 6.36 -10.55
CA GLU A 31 -4.44 6.13 -11.50
C GLU A 31 -4.43 4.69 -12.02
N PHE A 32 -4.67 3.71 -11.13
CA PHE A 32 -4.83 2.32 -11.53
C PHE A 32 -5.98 2.15 -12.54
N ILE A 33 -7.14 2.75 -12.27
CA ILE A 33 -8.32 2.63 -13.14
C ILE A 33 -8.06 3.25 -14.51
N LEU A 34 -7.34 4.38 -14.59
CA LEU A 34 -6.96 5.02 -15.84
C LEU A 34 -6.03 4.12 -16.68
N GLN A 35 -5.13 3.38 -16.01
CA GLN A 35 -4.13 2.55 -16.65
C GLN A 35 -4.48 1.06 -16.73
N LYS A 36 -5.67 0.64 -16.26
CA LYS A 36 -6.07 -0.77 -16.06
C LYS A 36 -6.01 -1.66 -17.32
N ARG A 37 -5.89 -1.06 -18.51
CA ARG A 37 -5.68 -1.77 -19.78
C ARG A 37 -4.31 -2.45 -19.86
N HIS A 38 -3.35 -2.06 -19.01
CA HIS A 38 -2.02 -2.67 -18.98
C HIS A 38 -2.01 -3.96 -18.14
N ALA A 39 -1.79 -5.09 -18.81
CA ALA A 39 -1.79 -6.41 -18.18
C ALA A 39 -0.68 -6.64 -17.15
N ALA A 40 0.35 -5.80 -17.09
CA ALA A 40 1.41 -5.86 -16.08
C ALA A 40 1.12 -4.97 -14.84
N LEU A 41 0.06 -4.15 -14.89
CA LEU A 41 -0.25 -3.21 -13.82
C LEU A 41 -0.63 -3.95 -12.53
N ARG A 42 0.03 -3.61 -11.42
CA ARG A 42 -0.25 -4.18 -10.10
C ARG A 42 0.02 -3.17 -8.99
N ILE A 43 -0.68 -3.33 -7.88
CA ILE A 43 -0.39 -2.66 -6.62
C ILE A 43 0.46 -3.58 -5.76
N VAL A 44 1.53 -3.04 -5.19
CA VAL A 44 2.33 -3.71 -4.17
C VAL A 44 2.26 -2.93 -2.88
N ILE A 45 1.81 -3.59 -1.80
CA ILE A 45 1.79 -3.06 -0.44
C ILE A 45 2.99 -3.62 0.31
N SER A 46 3.77 -2.74 0.93
CA SER A 46 5.00 -3.07 1.66
C SER A 46 5.13 -2.18 2.90
N GLY A 47 6.16 -2.37 3.72
CA GLY A 47 6.42 -1.56 4.91
C GLY A 47 6.42 -2.36 6.20
N SER A 48 6.25 -1.69 7.34
CA SER A 48 6.33 -2.30 8.66
C SER A 48 5.22 -1.79 9.59
N ALA A 49 5.02 -2.53 10.68
CA ALA A 49 4.23 -2.10 11.81
C ALA A 49 4.85 -2.67 13.10
N ALA A 50 4.47 -2.10 14.25
CA ALA A 50 5.00 -2.50 15.55
C ALA A 50 4.79 -3.99 15.92
N SER A 51 3.87 -4.71 15.27
CA SER A 51 3.73 -6.16 15.41
C SER A 51 3.24 -6.82 14.12
N GLU A 52 3.43 -8.15 14.01
CA GLU A 52 2.95 -8.92 12.86
C GLU A 52 1.43 -8.88 12.74
N THR A 53 0.72 -9.03 13.85
CA THR A 53 -0.74 -8.92 13.90
C THR A 53 -1.22 -7.55 13.43
N MET A 54 -0.56 -6.47 13.84
CA MET A 54 -0.89 -5.12 13.37
C MET A 54 -0.58 -4.95 11.88
N TYR A 55 0.54 -5.47 11.41
CA TYR A 55 0.92 -5.42 10.00
C TYR A 55 -0.12 -6.12 9.12
N LEU A 56 -0.51 -7.35 9.46
CA LEU A 56 -1.52 -8.12 8.73
C LEU A 56 -2.88 -7.41 8.71
N ARG A 57 -3.30 -6.86 9.85
CA ARG A 57 -4.55 -6.11 9.94
C ARG A 57 -4.55 -4.87 9.06
N ARG A 58 -3.50 -4.05 9.15
CA ARG A 58 -3.41 -2.78 8.40
C ARG A 58 -3.27 -2.99 6.90
N THR A 59 -2.48 -3.98 6.47
CA THR A 59 -2.36 -4.33 5.05
C THR A 59 -3.68 -4.88 4.50
N ALA A 60 -4.44 -5.64 5.30
CA ALA A 60 -5.80 -6.05 4.95
C ALA A 60 -6.76 -4.85 4.81
N ASP A 61 -6.74 -3.90 5.75
CA ASP A 61 -7.58 -2.70 5.69
C ASP A 61 -7.28 -1.85 4.44
N VAL A 62 -6.00 -1.64 4.12
CA VAL A 62 -5.59 -0.94 2.89
C VAL A 62 -6.05 -1.70 1.65
N LYS A 63 -5.90 -3.03 1.63
CA LYS A 63 -6.37 -3.86 0.52
C LYS A 63 -7.88 -3.76 0.34
N ILE A 64 -8.67 -3.87 1.41
CA ILE A 64 -10.13 -3.74 1.38
C ILE A 64 -10.52 -2.36 0.84
N TYR A 65 -9.87 -1.30 1.31
CA TYR A 65 -10.11 0.04 0.83
C TYR A 65 -9.89 0.16 -0.69
N LEU A 66 -8.75 -0.30 -1.19
CA LEU A 66 -8.43 -0.26 -2.62
C LEU A 66 -9.40 -1.11 -3.46
N VAL A 67 -9.79 -2.29 -2.97
CA VAL A 67 -10.81 -3.13 -3.64
C VAL A 67 -12.15 -2.40 -3.73
N ASN A 68 -12.57 -1.74 -2.66
CA ASN A 68 -13.80 -0.94 -2.65
C ASN A 68 -13.73 0.28 -3.60
N GLN A 69 -12.54 0.77 -3.93
CA GLN A 69 -12.33 1.79 -4.97
C GLN A 69 -12.37 1.22 -6.40
N GLY A 70 -12.55 -0.09 -6.57
CA GLY A 70 -12.68 -0.75 -7.88
C GLY A 70 -11.44 -1.50 -8.34
N LEU A 71 -10.45 -1.74 -7.47
CA LEU A 71 -9.27 -2.52 -7.82
C LEU A 71 -9.57 -4.03 -7.70
N PRO A 72 -9.23 -4.84 -8.71
CA PRO A 72 -9.39 -6.28 -8.62
C PRO A 72 -8.40 -6.85 -7.56
N PRO A 73 -8.86 -7.70 -6.62
CA PRO A 73 -8.02 -8.26 -5.56
C PRO A 73 -6.78 -9.02 -6.07
N SER A 74 -6.87 -9.61 -7.28
CA SER A 74 -5.78 -10.34 -7.93
C SER A 74 -4.63 -9.45 -8.40
N ARG A 75 -4.84 -8.13 -8.46
CA ARG A 75 -3.82 -7.13 -8.83
C ARG A 75 -3.14 -6.48 -7.63
N ILE A 76 -3.50 -6.89 -6.41
CA ILE A 76 -2.93 -6.36 -5.16
C ILE A 76 -2.06 -7.44 -4.52
N GLN A 77 -0.76 -7.18 -4.47
CA GLN A 77 0.23 -8.02 -3.81
C GLN A 77 0.63 -7.38 -2.48
N ILE A 78 0.62 -8.16 -1.40
CA ILE A 78 1.11 -7.71 -0.09
C ILE A 78 2.44 -8.43 0.14
N LEU A 79 3.50 -7.69 0.46
CA LEU A 79 4.80 -8.27 0.83
C LEU A 79 4.83 -8.66 2.30
N GLU A 80 5.82 -9.45 2.70
CA GLU A 80 6.06 -9.72 4.11
C GLU A 80 6.51 -8.45 4.85
N ARG A 81 6.27 -8.41 6.17
CA ARG A 81 6.62 -7.27 7.02
C ARG A 81 8.12 -6.93 6.89
N GLY A 82 8.42 -5.65 6.66
CA GLY A 82 9.78 -5.13 6.52
C GLY A 82 10.42 -5.40 5.15
N LYS A 83 9.75 -6.12 4.24
CA LYS A 83 10.24 -6.29 2.86
C LYS A 83 9.89 -5.07 2.01
N VAL A 84 10.81 -4.72 1.13
CA VAL A 84 10.63 -3.69 0.10
C VAL A 84 10.48 -4.35 -1.27
N PRO A 85 9.71 -3.77 -2.20
CA PRO A 85 9.57 -4.32 -3.55
C PRO A 85 10.92 -4.32 -4.30
N GLU A 86 11.22 -5.41 -4.98
CA GLU A 86 12.44 -5.54 -5.81
C GLU A 86 12.52 -4.41 -6.85
N GLY A 87 13.68 -3.76 -6.93
CA GLY A 87 13.93 -2.65 -7.86
C GLY A 87 13.49 -1.26 -7.35
N LYS A 88 13.08 -1.13 -6.08
CA LYS A 88 12.90 0.17 -5.41
C LYS A 88 14.00 0.39 -4.37
N ASN A 89 14.72 1.52 -4.48
CA ASN A 89 15.58 2.07 -3.41
C ASN A 89 14.72 2.73 -2.31
N VAL A 90 13.83 1.96 -1.70
CA VAL A 90 13.18 2.39 -0.46
C VAL A 90 14.12 1.94 0.65
N GLN A 91 14.71 2.88 1.40
CA GLN A 91 15.49 2.51 2.59
C GLN A 91 14.60 1.64 3.48
N PRO A 92 15.09 0.51 3.98
CA PRO A 92 14.34 -0.29 4.94
C PRO A 92 14.05 0.62 6.14
N GLU A 93 12.80 1.06 6.26
CA GLU A 93 12.39 1.88 7.39
C GLU A 93 12.62 1.09 8.68
N ALA A 94 13.08 1.78 9.72
CA ALA A 94 13.23 1.18 11.04
C ALA A 94 11.93 0.46 11.44
N ALA A 95 12.06 -0.76 11.98
CA ALA A 95 10.95 -1.69 12.21
C ALA A 95 9.78 -1.10 13.02
N ASP A 96 10.01 -0.04 13.80
CA ASP A 96 9.02 0.65 14.66
C ASP A 96 8.18 1.73 13.95
N ASN A 97 8.48 2.07 12.70
CA ASN A 97 7.66 3.00 11.95
C ASN A 97 6.38 2.29 11.50
N ASN A 98 5.25 2.69 12.08
CA ASN A 98 3.89 2.28 11.73
C ASN A 98 3.48 2.81 10.34
N VAL A 99 4.21 2.37 9.31
CA VAL A 99 4.19 2.94 7.97
C VAL A 99 4.08 1.82 6.94
N LEU A 100 3.07 1.95 6.08
CA LEU A 100 2.92 1.12 4.89
C LEU A 100 3.18 1.96 3.65
N HIS A 101 3.79 1.35 2.63
CA HIS A 101 3.98 1.94 1.32
C HIS A 101 3.15 1.19 0.30
N VAL A 102 2.34 1.93 -0.45
CA VAL A 102 1.52 1.41 -1.54
C VAL A 102 2.14 1.89 -2.84
N HIS A 103 2.53 0.96 -3.70
CA HIS A 103 3.18 1.24 -4.97
C HIS A 103 2.32 0.75 -6.13
N LEU A 104 2.06 1.63 -7.09
CA LEU A 104 1.51 1.25 -8.39
C LEU A 104 2.69 0.94 -9.34
N LEU A 105 2.80 -0.31 -9.75
CA LEU A 105 3.89 -0.82 -10.57
C LEU A 105 3.38 -1.29 -11.94
N ARG A 106 4.24 -1.14 -12.94
CA ARG A 106 4.13 -1.72 -14.28
C ARG A 106 5.41 -2.44 -14.66
#